data_AF-A0A395W5C4-F1
#
_entry.id   AF-A0A395W5C4-F1
#
_cell.length_a   1.000
_cell.length_b   1.000
_cell.length_c   1.000
_cell.angle_alpha   90.00
_cell.angle_beta   90.00
_cell.angle_gamma   90.00
#
_symmetry.space_group_name_H-M   'P 1'
#
loop_
_entity.id
_entity.type
_entity.pdbx_description
1 polymer ?
#
loop_
_entity_poly.entity_id
_entity_poly.type
_entity_poly.pdbx_seq_one_letter_code
_entity_poly.pdbx_strand_id
1 'polypeptide(L)'
;MTGLNHYYGNEFLEKEMVVYLKKDKNNEYDTEAISVNLAGLGKIGYVANSPYTVLGESYSAGRLYDKIEDEAQGKIKFILDKGVVCELVE
;
A
#
# COMPACT_ATOMS: atom_id res chain seq x y z
N MET A 1 -0.77 -1.94 3.89
CA MET A 1 -0.29 -0.55 3.74
C MET A 1 0.25 -0.07 5.07
N THR A 2 1.41 0.60 5.03
CA THR A 2 2.11 1.19 6.18
C THR A 2 2.51 2.63 5.87
N GLY A 3 3.04 3.34 6.87
CA GLY A 3 3.60 4.69 6.72
C GLY A 3 2.56 5.82 6.62
N LEU A 4 1.28 5.54 6.86
CA LEU A 4 0.17 6.50 6.73
C LEU A 4 0.35 7.79 7.54
N ASN A 5 0.92 7.68 8.75
CA ASN A 5 1.13 8.81 9.65
C ASN A 5 2.24 9.77 9.19
N HIS A 6 3.07 9.37 8.22
CA HIS A 6 4.03 10.27 7.58
C HIS A 6 3.37 11.14 6.50
N TYR A 7 2.08 10.91 6.22
CA TYR A 7 1.29 11.64 5.23
C TYR A 7 0.06 12.26 5.90
N TYR A 8 -1.11 11.64 5.73
CA TYR A 8 -2.40 12.20 6.11
C TYR A 8 -3.12 11.38 7.21
N GLY A 9 -2.45 10.37 7.78
CA GLY A 9 -3.07 9.43 8.70
C GLY A 9 -4.01 8.44 8.00
N ASN A 10 -4.92 7.83 8.75
CA ASN A 10 -5.87 6.82 8.25
C ASN A 10 -7.35 7.19 8.47
N GLU A 11 -7.64 8.33 9.08
CA GLU A 11 -9.00 8.71 9.50
C GLU A 11 -9.98 8.90 8.32
N PHE A 12 -9.47 9.26 7.15
CA PHE A 12 -10.26 9.46 5.93
C PHE A 12 -10.44 8.19 5.10
N LEU A 13 -9.78 7.08 5.48
CA LEU A 13 -9.86 5.84 4.73
C LEU A 13 -11.14 5.09 5.11
N GLU A 14 -11.83 4.60 4.09
CA GLU A 14 -13.03 3.79 4.28
C GLU A 14 -12.90 2.44 3.57
N LYS A 15 -13.64 1.45 4.07
CA LYS A 15 -13.74 0.15 3.42
C LYS A 15 -14.28 0.32 2.01
N GLU A 16 -13.82 -0.52 1.09
CA GLU A 16 -14.18 -0.53 -0.33
C GLU A 16 -13.63 0.66 -1.15
N MET A 17 -12.93 1.62 -0.54
CA MET A 17 -12.19 2.64 -1.29
C MET A 17 -11.11 2.02 -2.17
N VAL A 18 -10.91 2.61 -3.35
CA VAL A 18 -9.87 2.22 -4.29
C VAL A 18 -8.64 3.10 -4.10
N VAL A 19 -7.48 2.46 -4.01
CA VAL A 19 -6.15 3.06 -3.98
C VAL A 19 -5.34 2.59 -5.16
N TYR A 20 -4.37 3.39 -5.59
CA TYR A 20 -3.48 3.12 -6.70
C TYR A 20 -2.11 2.70 -6.17
N LEU A 21 -1.66 1.53 -6.58
CA LEU A 21 -0.34 1.00 -6.30
C LEU A 21 0.58 1.37 -7.44
N LYS A 22 1.75 1.93 -7.13
CA LYS A 22 2.74 2.30 -8.15
C LYS A 22 4.14 1.94 -7.68
N LYS A 23 4.87 1.19 -8.51
CA LYS A 23 6.28 0.85 -8.27
C LYS A 23 7.10 2.13 -8.18
N ASP A 24 7.75 2.34 -7.03
CA ASP A 24 8.58 3.51 -6.72
C ASP A 24 10.04 3.20 -7.04
N LYS A 25 10.36 3.13 -8.34
CA LYS A 25 11.69 2.73 -8.85
C LYS A 25 12.84 3.67 -8.45
N ASN A 26 12.51 4.87 -7.96
CA ASN A 26 13.47 5.89 -7.55
C ASN A 26 13.60 5.98 -6.02
N ASN A 27 13.05 5.01 -5.28
CA ASN A 27 13.14 4.99 -3.84
C ASN A 27 14.60 4.78 -3.39
N GLU A 28 15.10 5.65 -2.50
CA GLU A 28 16.50 5.66 -2.07
C GLU A 28 16.87 4.47 -1.16
N TYR A 29 15.89 3.80 -0.58
CA TYR A 29 16.10 2.77 0.45
C TYR A 29 15.71 1.36 -0.01
N ASP A 30 14.69 1.24 -0.85
CA ASP A 30 14.09 -0.02 -1.25
C ASP A 30 13.69 0.00 -2.72
N THR A 31 14.45 -0.70 -3.56
CA THR A 31 14.21 -0.76 -5.01
C THR A 31 12.91 -1.48 -5.38
N GLU A 32 12.30 -2.20 -4.44
CA GLU A 32 11.02 -2.89 -4.60
C GLU A 32 9.87 -2.15 -3.91
N ALA A 33 10.09 -0.89 -3.51
CA ALA A 33 9.06 -0.07 -2.90
C ALA A 33 7.85 0.09 -3.83
N ILE A 34 6.65 -0.10 -3.27
CA ILE A 34 5.39 0.17 -3.97
C ILE A 34 4.65 1.24 -3.18
N SER A 35 4.52 2.42 -3.78
CA SER A 35 3.76 3.52 -3.20
C SER A 35 2.26 3.24 -3.29
N VAL A 36 1.52 3.66 -2.27
CA VAL A 36 0.06 3.64 -2.25
C VAL A 36 -0.43 5.07 -2.37
N ASN A 37 -1.28 5.32 -3.35
CA ASN A 37 -1.76 6.64 -3.73
C ASN A 37 -3.29 6.67 -3.72
N LEU A 38 -3.87 7.80 -3.32
CA LEU A 38 -5.30 8.05 -3.43
C LEU A 38 -5.56 9.15 -4.47
N ALA A 39 -6.55 8.95 -5.33
CA ALA A 39 -6.93 9.93 -6.34
C ALA A 39 -7.25 11.30 -5.69
N GLY A 40 -6.69 12.37 -6.26
CA GLY A 40 -6.83 13.74 -5.75
C GLY A 40 -5.92 14.10 -4.57
N LEU A 41 -5.47 13.13 -3.76
CA LEU A 41 -4.64 13.37 -2.58
C LEU A 41 -3.15 13.05 -2.79
N GLY A 42 -2.87 12.13 -3.72
CA GLY A 42 -1.50 11.67 -4.02
C GLY A 42 -1.06 10.53 -3.11
N LYS A 43 0.25 10.45 -2.82
CA LYS A 43 0.85 9.38 -2.02
C LYS A 43 0.38 9.46 -0.57
N ILE A 44 -0.18 8.37 -0.07
CA ILE A 44 -0.69 8.24 1.30
C ILE A 44 0.13 7.25 2.14
N GLY A 45 0.95 6.42 1.52
CA GLY A 45 1.75 5.43 2.22
C GLY A 45 2.50 4.50 1.27
N TYR A 46 2.92 3.35 1.79
CA TYR A 46 3.61 2.31 1.05
C TYR A 46 3.03 0.92 1.36
N VAL A 47 3.24 -0.04 0.45
CA VAL A 47 3.02 -1.46 0.75
C VAL A 47 4.04 -1.89 1.80
N ALA A 48 3.61 -2.68 2.78
CA ALA A 48 4.49 -3.14 3.85
C ALA A 48 5.53 -4.11 3.30
N ASN A 49 6.81 -3.95 3.65
CA ASN A 49 7.89 -4.81 3.13
C ASN A 49 8.66 -5.60 4.19
N SER A 50 8.26 -5.54 5.48
CA SER A 50 8.95 -6.29 6.54
C SER A 50 8.00 -7.24 7.28
N PRO A 51 8.49 -8.35 7.85
CA PRO A 51 7.68 -9.28 8.64
C PRO A 51 6.94 -8.63 9.81
N TYR A 52 7.46 -7.51 10.33
CA TYR A 52 6.86 -6.76 11.44
C TYR A 52 5.72 -5.83 11.01
N THR A 53 5.63 -5.51 9.71
CA THR A 53 4.66 -4.55 9.17
C THR A 53 3.61 -5.20 8.28
N VAL A 54 3.92 -6.37 7.70
CA VAL A 54 2.95 -7.19 6.97
C VAL A 54 1.91 -7.73 7.96
N LEU A 55 0.64 -7.67 7.56
CA LEU A 55 -0.49 -8.09 8.40
C LEU A 55 -1.10 -9.39 7.86
N GLY A 56 -1.25 -10.38 8.73
CA GLY A 56 -1.81 -11.69 8.37
C GLY A 56 -1.02 -12.36 7.24
N GLU A 57 -1.74 -13.01 6.33
CA GLU A 57 -1.17 -13.72 5.18
C GLU A 57 -1.09 -12.84 3.91
N SER A 58 -0.99 -11.51 4.08
CA SER A 58 -0.90 -10.57 2.95
C SER A 58 0.47 -10.58 2.27
N TYR A 59 0.52 -10.06 1.04
CA TYR A 59 1.77 -9.90 0.31
C TYR A 59 2.61 -8.73 0.87
N SER A 60 3.92 -8.96 0.99
CA SER A 60 4.89 -7.87 1.17
C SER A 60 5.09 -7.11 -0.15
N ALA A 61 5.70 -5.93 -0.09
CA ALA A 61 6.02 -5.15 -1.29
C ALA A 61 6.86 -5.96 -2.28
N GLY A 62 7.97 -6.57 -1.84
CA GLY A 62 8.81 -7.40 -2.71
C GLY A 62 8.05 -8.56 -3.37
N ARG A 63 7.24 -9.31 -2.60
CA ARG A 63 6.44 -10.41 -3.17
C ARG A 63 5.37 -9.94 -4.14
N LEU A 64 4.79 -8.77 -3.88
CA LEU A 64 3.79 -8.18 -4.76
C LEU A 64 4.44 -7.57 -6.01
N TYR A 65 5.67 -7.07 -5.90
CA TYR A 65 6.39 -6.38 -6.97
C TYR A 65 6.52 -7.24 -8.23
N ASP A 66 6.82 -8.52 -8.06
CA ASP A 66 6.93 -9.48 -9.17
C ASP A 66 5.57 -9.92 -9.75
N LYS A 67 4.46 -9.59 -9.08
CA LYS A 67 3.11 -10.03 -9.44
C LYS A 67 2.27 -8.97 -10.12
N ILE A 68 2.65 -7.70 -10.00
CA ILE A 68 1.94 -6.57 -10.60
C ILE A 68 2.80 -5.90 -11.67
N GLU A 69 2.13 -5.20 -12.59
CA GLU A 69 2.77 -4.28 -13.51
C GLU A 69 3.33 -3.04 -12.78
N ASP A 70 3.77 -2.02 -13.52
CA ASP A 70 4.24 -0.77 -12.93
C ASP A 70 3.18 -0.05 -12.08
N GLU A 71 1.91 -0.25 -12.44
CA GLU A 71 0.76 0.28 -11.72
C GLU A 71 -0.30 -0.81 -11.54
N ALA A 72 -1.02 -0.76 -10.41
CA ALA A 72 -2.15 -1.62 -10.13
C ALA A 72 -3.16 -0.91 -9.22
N GLN A 73 -4.33 -1.51 -9.03
CA GLN A 73 -5.33 -1.00 -8.10
C GLN A 73 -5.49 -1.94 -6.92
N GLY A 74 -5.73 -1.35 -5.76
CA GLY A 74 -6.07 -2.05 -4.53
C GLY A 74 -7.39 -1.53 -3.99
N LYS A 75 -8.17 -2.40 -3.37
CA LYS A 75 -9.40 -2.04 -2.66
C LYS A 75 -9.22 -2.27 -1.17
N ILE A 76 -9.55 -1.29 -0.35
CA ILE A 76 -9.44 -1.39 1.11
C ILE A 76 -10.44 -2.43 1.61
N LYS A 77 -9.96 -3.47 2.28
CA LYS A 77 -10.80 -4.53 2.87
C LYS A 77 -10.93 -4.42 4.38
N PHE A 78 -9.82 -4.11 5.04
CA PHE A 78 -9.76 -4.00 6.49
C PHE A 78 -8.95 -2.78 6.90
N ILE A 79 -9.49 -2.04 7.86
CA ILE A 79 -8.81 -0.95 8.56
C ILE A 79 -8.63 -1.45 9.99
N LEU A 80 -7.39 -1.65 10.39
CA LEU A 80 -7.00 -2.21 11.69
C LEU A 80 -6.12 -1.20 12.42
N ASP A 81 -6.03 -1.32 13.75
CA ASP A 81 -5.18 -0.44 14.57
C ASP A 81 -3.71 -0.44 14.12
N LYS A 82 -3.24 -1.59 13.61
CA LYS A 82 -1.85 -1.79 13.17
C LYS A 82 -1.62 -1.43 11.69
N GLY A 83 -2.66 -1.09 10.93
CA GLY A 83 -2.53 -0.74 9.52
C GLY A 83 -3.74 -1.16 8.67
N VAL A 84 -3.61 -0.98 7.36
CA VAL A 84 -4.70 -1.20 6.40
C VAL A 84 -4.35 -2.35 5.47
N VAL A 85 -5.30 -3.26 5.26
CA VAL A 85 -5.18 -4.38 4.33
C VAL A 85 -6.01 -4.11 3.08
N CYS A 86 -5.38 -4.25 1.92
CA CYS A 86 -6.02 -4.08 0.63
C CYS A 86 -6.05 -5.42 -0.11
N GLU A 87 -7.11 -5.64 -0.88
CA GLU A 87 -7.21 -6.68 -1.90
C GLU A 87 -6.78 -6.08 -3.25
N LEU A 88 -5.98 -6.80 -4.03
CA LEU A 88 -5.63 -6.39 -5.39
C LEU A 88 -6.89 -6.49 -6.28
N VAL A 89 -7.15 -5.46 -7.07
CA VAL A 89 -8.26 -5.46 -8.04
C VAL A 89 -7.66 -5.69 -9.43
N GLU A 90 -8.21 -6.66 -10.17
CA GLU A 90 -7.91 -6.91 -11.59
C GLU A 90 -8.50 -5.84 -12.51
#